data_AF-A0A7S0L009-F1
#
_entry.id   AF-A0A7S0L009-F1
#
_cell.length_a   1.000
_cell.length_b   1.000
_cell.length_c   1.000
_cell.angle_alpha   90.00
_cell.angle_beta   90.00
_cell.angle_gamma   90.00
#
_symmetry.space_group_name_H-M   'P 1'
#
loop_
_entity.id
_entity.type
_entity.pdbx_description
1 polymer ?
#
loop_
_entity_poly.entity_id
_entity_poly.type
_entity_poly.pdbx_seq_one_letter_code
_entity_poly.pdbx_strand_id
1 'polypeptide(L)'
;ADTIAVGPLGGLLLDGSARLSRPAQMLAAVMDYHVGRWHTYNTGLLLWRTSAAAVARLFSLLANSTTRHQSDQTFLNGVYGERSQAVSILPFEWNAQTHVEVLLPEFWVNHSASLRVLHFTQRKGWECEEAHHLPKPLDLPPRHCGRSPGKGGRNLTVPSTDADCFCANGYRWWDAYRHAEGLYLGRVQDY
;
A
#
# COMPACT_ATOMS: atom_id res chain seq x y z
N ALA A 1 5.31 8.28 6.11
CA ALA A 1 4.43 7.12 5.84
C ALA A 1 3.71 7.37 4.53
N ASP A 2 3.45 6.33 3.75
CA ASP A 2 3.01 6.38 2.35
C ASP A 2 1.62 5.76 2.13
N THR A 3 0.80 5.76 3.17
CA THR A 3 -0.56 5.20 3.18
C THR A 3 -1.53 6.23 3.73
N ILE A 4 -2.72 6.35 3.14
CA ILE A 4 -3.80 7.23 3.63
C ILE A 4 -5.13 6.48 3.68
N ALA A 5 -5.96 6.83 4.66
CA ALA A 5 -7.35 6.41 4.68
C ALA A 5 -8.16 7.27 3.70
N VAL A 6 -8.94 6.62 2.83
CA VAL A 6 -9.83 7.27 1.85
C VAL A 6 -11.29 6.90 2.04
N GLY A 7 -11.59 6.03 2.99
CA GLY A 7 -12.93 5.64 3.38
C GLY A 7 -12.99 5.22 4.85
N PRO A 8 -14.19 4.89 5.36
CA PRO A 8 -14.37 4.49 6.75
C PRO A 8 -13.57 3.24 7.11
N LEU A 9 -12.83 3.31 8.23
CA LEU A 9 -11.98 2.20 8.71
C LEU A 9 -12.66 1.32 9.77
N GLY A 10 -13.88 1.65 10.18
CA GLY A 10 -14.59 0.98 11.28
C GLY A 10 -14.62 -0.55 11.12
N GLY A 11 -14.93 -1.06 9.93
CA GLY A 11 -15.00 -2.51 9.67
C GLY A 11 -13.67 -3.28 9.68
N LEU A 12 -12.52 -2.60 9.83
CA LEU A 12 -11.22 -3.25 10.03
C LEU A 12 -10.71 -3.03 11.47
N LEU A 13 -10.85 -1.82 11.99
CA LEU A 13 -10.36 -1.46 13.33
C LEU A 13 -11.26 -2.01 14.43
N LEU A 14 -12.58 -1.98 14.25
CA LEU A 14 -13.55 -2.45 15.25
C LEU A 14 -13.77 -3.97 15.12
N ASP A 15 -13.76 -4.49 13.90
CA ASP A 15 -13.98 -5.91 13.62
C ASP A 15 -12.67 -6.71 13.44
N GLY A 16 -11.54 -6.17 13.89
CA GLY A 16 -10.23 -6.82 13.73
C GLY A 16 -10.19 -8.24 14.29
N SER A 17 -10.96 -8.50 15.36
CA SER A 17 -11.13 -9.84 15.94
C SER A 17 -11.80 -10.83 14.98
N ALA A 18 -12.74 -10.38 14.14
CA ALA A 18 -13.37 -11.21 13.12
C ALA A 18 -12.40 -11.55 11.97
N ARG A 19 -11.44 -10.65 11.67
CA ARG A 19 -10.43 -10.86 10.62
C ARG A 19 -9.29 -11.78 11.04
N LEU A 20 -9.03 -11.86 12.34
CA LEU A 20 -8.08 -12.76 12.99
C LEU A 20 -8.80 -13.78 13.87
N SER A 21 -9.90 -14.35 13.39
CA SER A 21 -10.82 -15.18 14.16
C SER A 21 -10.19 -16.49 14.66
N ARG A 22 -9.17 -17.01 13.96
CA ARG A 22 -8.50 -18.26 14.36
C ARG A 22 -7.30 -17.97 15.25
N PRO A 23 -7.06 -18.77 16.33
CA PRO A 23 -5.88 -18.61 17.18
C PRO A 23 -4.55 -18.69 16.42
N ALA A 24 -4.50 -19.48 15.34
CA ALA A 24 -3.32 -19.61 14.50
C ALA A 24 -3.02 -18.34 13.67
N GLN A 25 -4.00 -17.47 13.43
CA GLN A 25 -3.83 -16.24 12.65
C GLN A 25 -3.09 -15.18 13.46
N MET A 26 -1.94 -14.80 12.94
CA MET A 26 -1.06 -13.78 13.51
C MET A 26 -1.26 -12.43 12.86
N LEU A 27 -1.55 -12.40 11.56
CA LEU A 27 -1.71 -11.16 10.80
C LEU A 27 -2.80 -11.26 9.73
N ALA A 28 -3.35 -10.12 9.35
CA ALA A 28 -4.18 -9.96 8.18
C ALA A 28 -3.59 -8.89 7.27
N ALA A 29 -3.54 -9.18 5.97
CA ALA A 29 -2.85 -8.36 4.98
C ALA A 29 -3.52 -8.48 3.60
N VAL A 30 -3.26 -7.54 2.71
CA VAL A 30 -3.73 -7.59 1.32
C VAL A 30 -2.66 -8.19 0.43
N MET A 31 -3.06 -8.95 -0.59
CA MET A 31 -2.13 -9.48 -1.58
C MET A 31 -1.45 -8.34 -2.36
N ASP A 32 -0.18 -8.52 -2.65
CA ASP A 32 0.66 -7.62 -3.46
C ASP A 32 0.64 -8.08 -4.92
N TYR A 33 0.37 -7.16 -5.85
CA TYR A 33 0.43 -7.47 -7.28
C TYR A 33 1.84 -7.20 -7.82
N HIS A 34 2.55 -8.26 -8.19
CA HIS A 34 3.92 -8.12 -8.66
C HIS A 34 4.22 -9.08 -9.81
N VAL A 35 4.81 -8.56 -10.89
CA VAL A 35 5.23 -9.33 -12.09
C VAL A 35 4.07 -10.16 -12.66
N GLY A 36 2.93 -9.50 -12.91
CA GLY A 36 1.80 -10.13 -13.59
C GLY A 36 0.91 -11.01 -12.73
N ARG A 37 1.18 -11.16 -11.42
CA ARG A 37 0.43 -12.06 -10.53
C ARG A 37 0.34 -11.55 -9.10
N TRP A 38 -0.69 -12.01 -8.39
CA TRP A 38 -0.81 -11.89 -6.94
C TRP A 38 -0.01 -13.02 -6.28
N HIS A 39 1.00 -12.71 -5.47
CA HIS A 39 1.89 -13.75 -4.92
C HIS A 39 2.22 -13.59 -3.44
N THR A 40 2.74 -12.46 -3.01
CA THR A 40 3.02 -12.17 -1.58
C THR A 40 1.93 -11.28 -1.02
N TYR A 41 1.88 -11.08 0.30
CA TYR A 41 1.10 -9.97 0.85
C TYR A 41 1.97 -8.72 1.00
N ASN A 42 1.31 -7.57 0.91
CA ASN A 42 1.90 -6.26 1.05
C ASN A 42 1.90 -5.84 2.54
N THR A 43 3.01 -5.27 3.02
CA THR A 43 3.15 -4.86 4.45
C THR A 43 2.86 -3.38 4.71
N GLY A 44 2.47 -2.61 3.70
CA GLY A 44 2.04 -1.21 3.84
C GLY A 44 0.80 -1.01 4.73
N LEU A 45 0.02 -2.07 4.92
CA LEU A 45 -1.00 -2.18 5.97
C LEU A 45 -1.10 -3.62 6.45
N LEU A 46 -1.01 -3.79 7.77
CA LEU A 46 -1.19 -5.06 8.46
C LEU A 46 -2.14 -4.87 9.64
N LEU A 47 -3.08 -5.80 9.81
CA LEU A 47 -3.68 -6.03 11.11
C LEU A 47 -2.86 -7.11 11.82
N TRP A 48 -2.44 -6.86 13.06
CA TRP A 48 -1.51 -7.73 13.77
C TRP A 48 -2.05 -8.18 15.13
N ARG A 49 -1.93 -9.48 15.43
CA ARG A 49 -2.19 -10.03 16.77
C ARG A 49 -0.97 -9.80 17.65
N THR A 50 -1.01 -8.74 18.43
CA THR A 50 0.10 -8.37 19.33
C THR A 50 0.35 -9.44 20.38
N SER A 51 1.60 -9.85 20.51
CA SER A 51 2.07 -10.78 21.54
C SER A 51 3.56 -10.54 21.77
N ALA A 52 3.96 -10.39 23.03
CA ALA A 52 5.37 -10.23 23.39
C ALA A 52 6.21 -11.43 22.91
N ALA A 53 5.67 -12.64 23.00
CA ALA A 53 6.32 -13.86 22.51
C ALA A 53 6.50 -13.84 20.98
N ALA A 54 5.49 -13.36 20.24
CA ALA A 54 5.59 -13.25 18.78
C ALA A 54 6.65 -12.22 18.37
N VAL A 55 6.68 -11.07 19.01
CA VAL A 55 7.68 -10.02 18.76
C VAL A 55 9.09 -10.51 19.11
N ALA A 56 9.29 -11.14 20.27
CA ALA A 56 10.57 -11.72 20.67
C ALA A 56 11.06 -12.75 19.64
N ARG A 57 10.17 -13.64 19.17
CA ARG A 57 10.49 -14.61 18.11
C ARG A 57 10.94 -13.92 16.82
N LEU A 58 10.27 -12.85 16.38
CA LEU A 58 10.65 -12.13 15.17
C LEU A 58 12.04 -11.50 15.30
N PHE A 59 12.35 -10.89 16.45
CA PHE A 59 13.69 -10.35 16.70
C PHE A 59 14.76 -11.44 16.71
N SER A 60 14.49 -12.60 17.31
CA SER A 60 15.42 -13.73 17.24
C SER A 60 15.63 -14.24 15.81
N LEU A 61 14.58 -14.28 14.99
CA LEU A 61 14.70 -14.65 13.57
C LEU A 61 15.49 -13.63 12.76
N LEU A 62 15.29 -12.33 13.01
CA LEU A 62 16.08 -11.26 12.39
C LEU A 62 17.56 -11.37 12.77
N ALA A 63 17.86 -11.56 14.06
CA ALA A 63 19.22 -11.65 14.56
C ALA A 63 19.98 -12.87 14.01
N ASN A 64 19.28 -13.98 13.79
CA ASN A 64 19.85 -15.24 13.34
C ASN A 64 19.74 -15.46 11.81
N SER A 65 19.17 -14.51 11.06
CA SER A 65 19.02 -14.68 9.62
C SER A 65 20.38 -14.54 8.92
N THR A 66 20.78 -15.57 8.19
CA THR A 66 21.92 -15.53 7.27
C THR A 66 21.59 -14.80 5.97
N THR A 67 20.30 -14.53 5.73
CA THR A 67 19.81 -13.84 4.53
C THR A 67 19.54 -12.39 4.85
N ARG A 68 20.16 -11.48 4.10
CA ARG A 68 19.85 -10.05 4.22
C ARG A 68 18.47 -9.80 3.64
N HIS A 69 17.48 -9.60 4.50
CA HIS A 69 16.16 -9.15 4.07
C HIS A 69 16.25 -7.68 3.63
N GLN A 70 15.73 -7.37 2.44
CA GLN A 70 15.79 -6.02 1.87
C GLN A 70 14.65 -5.12 2.36
N SER A 71 13.58 -5.73 2.88
CA SER A 71 12.43 -5.04 3.45
C SER A 71 11.74 -5.89 4.51
N ASP A 72 10.90 -5.25 5.31
CA ASP A 72 9.92 -5.88 6.19
C ASP A 72 8.98 -6.81 5.41
N GLN A 73 8.56 -6.43 4.20
CA GLN A 73 7.75 -7.29 3.32
C GLN A 73 8.44 -8.61 3.00
N THR A 74 9.70 -8.58 2.56
CA THR A 74 10.45 -9.80 2.26
C THR A 74 10.66 -10.65 3.51
N PHE A 75 10.96 -10.02 4.65
CA PHE A 75 11.13 -10.74 5.91
C PHE A 75 9.84 -11.41 6.37
N LEU A 76 8.76 -10.66 6.48
CA LEU A 76 7.49 -11.17 7.01
C LEU A 76 6.89 -12.25 6.10
N ASN A 77 6.93 -12.09 4.78
CA ASN A 77 6.51 -13.17 3.86
C ASN A 77 7.38 -14.42 4.00
N GLY A 78 8.66 -14.28 4.35
CA GLY A 78 9.53 -15.42 4.67
C GLY A 78 9.16 -16.13 5.98
N VAL A 79 8.72 -15.37 6.99
CA VAL A 79 8.33 -15.92 8.31
C VAL A 79 6.92 -16.51 8.30
N TYR A 80 5.98 -15.78 7.72
CA TYR A 80 4.58 -16.16 7.57
C TYR A 80 4.30 -16.20 6.08
N GLY A 81 4.54 -17.35 5.44
CA GLY A 81 4.21 -17.51 4.02
C GLY A 81 2.75 -17.18 3.75
N GLU A 82 2.43 -16.68 2.56
CA GLU A 82 1.10 -16.22 2.17
C GLU A 82 0.03 -17.32 2.25
N ARG A 83 0.44 -18.60 2.10
CA ARG A 83 -0.44 -19.78 2.21
C ARG A 83 -0.49 -20.36 3.62
N SER A 84 0.22 -19.76 4.57
CA SER A 84 0.23 -20.24 5.95
C SER A 84 -1.10 -19.93 6.64
N GLN A 85 -1.47 -20.76 7.61
CA GLN A 85 -2.64 -20.50 8.46
C GLN A 85 -2.45 -19.26 9.36
N ALA A 86 -1.25 -18.70 9.39
CA ALA A 86 -0.92 -17.51 10.15
C ALA A 86 -1.39 -16.20 9.49
N VAL A 87 -1.73 -16.25 8.19
CA VAL A 87 -2.13 -15.07 7.41
C VAL A 87 -3.62 -15.14 7.07
N SER A 88 -4.32 -14.04 7.28
CA SER A 88 -5.68 -13.80 6.78
C SER A 88 -5.61 -12.80 5.62
N ILE A 89 -6.14 -13.17 4.45
CA ILE A 89 -6.10 -12.27 3.28
C ILE A 89 -7.29 -11.30 3.34
N LEU A 90 -6.97 -10.01 3.32
CA LEU A 90 -7.93 -8.91 3.25
C LEU A 90 -8.26 -8.57 1.79
N PRO A 91 -9.48 -8.06 1.52
CA PRO A 91 -9.84 -7.47 0.23
C PRO A 91 -8.88 -6.35 -0.19
N PHE A 92 -8.68 -6.18 -1.49
CA PHE A 92 -7.76 -5.20 -2.08
C PHE A 92 -7.96 -3.78 -1.54
N GLU A 93 -9.21 -3.40 -1.32
CA GLU A 93 -9.63 -2.07 -0.86
C GLU A 93 -9.02 -1.63 0.47
N TRP A 94 -8.56 -2.59 1.30
CA TRP A 94 -7.94 -2.31 2.59
C TRP A 94 -6.46 -1.95 2.50
N ASN A 95 -5.83 -2.10 1.34
CA ASN A 95 -4.45 -1.67 1.09
C ASN A 95 -4.23 -1.59 -0.42
N ALA A 96 -4.98 -0.69 -1.07
CA ALA A 96 -4.99 -0.57 -2.51
C ALA A 96 -3.69 0.08 -2.99
N GLN A 97 -2.85 -0.73 -3.63
CA GLN A 97 -1.53 -0.31 -4.09
C GLN A 97 -1.66 0.51 -5.38
N THR A 98 -1.19 1.75 -5.38
CA THR A 98 -1.37 2.67 -6.52
C THR A 98 -0.74 2.20 -7.83
N HIS A 99 0.23 1.28 -7.80
CA HIS A 99 0.77 0.72 -9.04
C HIS A 99 -0.24 -0.15 -9.80
N VAL A 100 -1.26 -0.69 -9.13
CA VAL A 100 -2.30 -1.52 -9.73
C VAL A 100 -3.17 -0.70 -10.68
N GLU A 101 -3.33 0.60 -10.43
CA GLU A 101 -4.00 1.54 -11.35
C GLU A 101 -3.39 1.50 -12.75
N VAL A 102 -2.07 1.37 -12.84
CA VAL A 102 -1.33 1.32 -14.11
C VAL A 102 -1.26 -0.08 -14.67
N LEU A 103 -1.04 -1.09 -13.82
CA LEU A 103 -0.78 -2.45 -14.29
C LEU A 103 -2.07 -3.25 -14.58
N LEU A 104 -3.16 -2.95 -13.89
CA LEU A 104 -4.47 -3.60 -14.03
C LEU A 104 -5.60 -2.54 -13.97
N PRO A 105 -5.71 -1.65 -14.98
CA PRO A 105 -6.63 -0.53 -14.92
C PRO A 105 -8.10 -0.94 -14.79
N GLU A 106 -8.54 -2.01 -15.46
CA GLU A 106 -9.92 -2.49 -15.34
C GLU A 106 -10.24 -3.00 -13.92
N PHE A 107 -9.30 -3.73 -13.31
CA PHE A 107 -9.41 -4.15 -11.92
C PHE A 107 -9.49 -2.92 -11.00
N TRP A 108 -8.59 -1.94 -11.20
CA TRP A 108 -8.60 -0.71 -10.42
C TRP A 108 -9.95 0.02 -10.51
N VAL A 109 -10.49 0.22 -11.71
CA VAL A 109 -11.79 0.88 -11.92
C VAL A 109 -12.89 0.15 -11.15
N ASN A 110 -12.94 -1.18 -11.23
CA ASN A 110 -13.95 -2.00 -10.55
C ASN A 110 -13.88 -1.92 -9.01
N HIS A 111 -12.72 -1.63 -8.44
CA HIS A 111 -12.50 -1.54 -6.99
C HIS A 111 -12.38 -0.09 -6.48
N SER A 112 -12.25 0.91 -7.37
CA SER A 112 -11.95 2.30 -7.01
C SER A 112 -13.02 2.96 -6.12
N ALA A 113 -14.30 2.59 -6.29
CA ALA A 113 -15.40 3.12 -5.51
C ALA A 113 -15.49 2.54 -4.09
N SER A 114 -14.89 1.38 -3.84
CA SER A 114 -14.94 0.68 -2.55
C SER A 114 -13.68 0.87 -1.70
N LEU A 115 -12.69 1.61 -2.20
CA LEU A 115 -11.41 1.83 -1.52
C LEU A 115 -11.58 2.35 -0.09
N ARG A 116 -10.81 1.79 0.84
CA ARG A 116 -10.73 2.21 2.24
C ARG A 116 -9.38 2.82 2.56
N VAL A 117 -8.32 2.23 2.01
CA VAL A 117 -6.94 2.66 2.24
C VAL A 117 -6.19 2.63 0.91
N LEU A 118 -5.48 3.72 0.63
CA LEU A 118 -4.57 3.85 -0.51
C LEU A 118 -3.12 3.75 -0.05
N HIS A 119 -2.33 2.94 -0.75
CA HIS A 119 -0.89 2.77 -0.51
C HIS A 119 -0.07 3.20 -1.73
N PHE A 120 0.73 4.24 -1.55
CA PHE A 120 1.54 4.88 -2.58
C PHE A 120 2.85 4.11 -2.83
N THR A 121 2.78 3.09 -3.69
CA THR A 121 3.83 2.05 -3.82
C THR A 121 4.97 2.38 -4.79
N GLN A 122 4.70 3.09 -5.90
CA GLN A 122 5.74 3.45 -6.91
C GLN A 122 6.19 4.90 -6.79
N ARG A 123 5.22 5.81 -6.59
CA ARG A 123 5.45 7.23 -6.36
C ARG A 123 4.64 7.67 -5.16
N LYS A 124 5.26 8.46 -4.30
CA LYS A 124 4.65 8.95 -3.06
C LYS A 124 3.68 10.08 -3.35
N GLY A 125 2.63 10.20 -2.56
CA GLY A 125 1.60 11.23 -2.78
C GLY A 125 2.18 12.65 -2.80
N TRP A 126 3.15 12.94 -1.92
CA TRP A 126 3.85 14.23 -1.85
C TRP A 126 4.86 14.46 -3.00
N GLU A 127 5.19 13.43 -3.78
CA GLU A 127 6.04 13.58 -4.97
C GLU A 127 5.23 13.97 -6.21
N CYS A 128 3.91 13.97 -6.12
CA CYS A 128 3.00 14.39 -7.18
C CYS A 128 2.71 15.88 -7.10
N GLU A 129 2.43 16.51 -8.24
CA GLU A 129 2.02 17.91 -8.30
C GLU A 129 0.80 18.14 -7.40
N GLU A 130 0.82 19.26 -6.68
CA GLU A 130 -0.30 19.66 -5.85
C GLU A 130 -1.48 20.03 -6.77
N ALA A 131 -2.49 19.16 -6.79
CA ALA A 131 -3.70 19.36 -7.56
C ALA A 131 -4.91 19.51 -6.62
N HIS A 132 -5.86 20.37 -7.01
CA HIS A 132 -7.11 20.60 -6.27
C HIS A 132 -8.29 19.87 -6.93
N HIS A 133 -9.04 19.12 -6.13
CA HIS A 133 -10.48 18.83 -6.32
C HIS A 133 -10.98 18.26 -7.65
N LEU A 134 -10.12 17.67 -8.47
CA LEU A 134 -10.59 16.87 -9.58
C LEU A 134 -10.04 15.46 -9.38
N PRO A 135 -10.87 14.40 -9.41
CA PRO A 135 -10.37 13.27 -10.16
C PRO A 135 -9.98 13.90 -11.51
N LYS A 136 -8.68 13.94 -11.83
CA LYS A 136 -8.30 13.85 -13.25
C LYS A 136 -9.24 12.76 -13.77
N PRO A 137 -9.99 12.98 -14.87
CA PRO A 137 -10.88 11.95 -15.38
C PRO A 137 -10.15 10.62 -15.28
N LEU A 138 -10.87 9.53 -15.02
CA LEU A 138 -10.30 8.17 -15.10
C LEU A 138 -9.84 7.85 -16.55
N ASP A 139 -9.30 8.83 -17.27
CA ASP A 139 -8.26 8.68 -18.26
C ASP A 139 -7.29 7.68 -17.69
N LEU A 140 -7.38 6.48 -18.27
CA LEU A 140 -6.46 5.40 -18.04
C LEU A 140 -5.06 5.99 -17.98
N PRO A 141 -4.24 5.62 -16.99
CA PRO A 141 -2.89 6.14 -16.88
C PRO A 141 -2.19 5.99 -18.24
N PRO A 142 -1.34 6.97 -18.62
CA PRO A 142 -0.66 6.95 -19.91
C PRO A 142 -0.10 5.55 -20.20
N ARG A 143 -0.32 5.03 -21.43
CA ARG A 143 0.06 3.66 -21.82
C ARG A 143 1.56 3.34 -21.62
N HIS A 144 2.38 4.36 -21.33
CA HIS A 144 3.83 4.27 -21.16
C HIS A 144 4.28 4.12 -19.69
N CYS A 145 3.38 4.27 -18.71
CA CYS A 145 3.73 4.26 -17.28
C CYS A 145 4.25 2.93 -16.71
N GLY A 146 4.23 1.83 -17.49
CA GLY A 146 4.71 0.50 -17.09
C GLY A 146 6.03 0.05 -17.73
N ARG A 147 6.65 0.85 -18.62
CA ARG A 147 7.92 0.48 -19.24
C ARG A 147 9.10 0.99 -18.41
N SER A 148 9.51 0.21 -17.41
CA SER A 148 10.89 0.33 -16.95
C SER A 148 11.82 0.04 -18.13
N PRO A 149 12.84 0.89 -18.39
CA PRO A 149 13.96 0.53 -19.24
C PRO A 149 14.48 -0.84 -18.82
N GLY A 150 14.53 -1.78 -19.76
CA GLY A 150 14.66 -3.20 -19.47
C GLY A 150 15.86 -3.58 -18.60
N LYS A 151 15.65 -4.54 -17.69
CA LYS A 151 16.72 -5.45 -17.23
C LYS A 151 17.00 -6.51 -18.30
N GLY A 152 17.33 -6.07 -19.52
CA GLY A 152 17.59 -7.00 -20.62
C GLY A 152 17.59 -6.33 -21.98
N GLY A 153 18.64 -5.58 -22.29
CA GLY A 153 18.98 -5.23 -23.68
C GLY A 153 18.61 -3.81 -24.11
N ARG A 154 19.68 -3.05 -24.35
CA ARG A 154 19.77 -1.73 -25.00
C ARG A 154 19.24 -0.54 -24.19
N ASN A 155 20.20 0.36 -23.90
CA ASN A 155 20.05 1.72 -23.38
C ASN A 155 18.87 2.46 -24.01
N LEU A 156 17.73 2.40 -23.33
CA LEU A 156 16.65 3.35 -23.47
C LEU A 156 16.54 4.04 -22.12
N THR A 157 17.37 5.04 -21.90
CA THR A 157 17.06 6.10 -20.93
C THR A 157 15.78 6.77 -21.40
N VAL A 158 14.63 6.17 -21.10
CA VAL A 158 13.35 6.88 -21.13
C VAL A 158 13.40 7.77 -19.90
N PRO A 159 13.45 9.10 -20.07
CA PRO A 159 13.40 9.99 -18.93
C PRO A 159 12.12 9.69 -18.15
N SER A 160 12.19 9.68 -16.83
CA SER A 160 11.04 9.62 -15.92
C SER A 160 10.16 10.89 -16.01
N THR A 161 10.05 11.50 -17.19
CA THR A 161 9.44 12.81 -17.42
C THR A 161 7.93 12.77 -17.65
N ASP A 162 7.31 11.58 -17.70
CA ASP A 162 5.85 11.52 -17.56
C ASP A 162 5.53 11.75 -16.09
N ALA A 163 5.58 13.03 -15.70
CA ALA A 163 5.35 13.54 -14.35
C ALA A 163 3.99 13.10 -13.76
N ASP A 164 3.13 12.47 -14.56
CA ASP A 164 1.81 11.99 -14.20
C ASP A 164 1.73 10.48 -13.86
N CYS A 165 2.76 9.68 -14.17
CA CYS A 165 2.69 8.24 -13.86
C CYS A 165 2.59 7.99 -12.35
N PHE A 166 1.63 7.15 -11.96
CA PHE A 166 1.31 6.81 -10.56
C PHE A 166 0.82 7.99 -9.70
N CYS A 167 0.52 9.15 -10.31
CA CYS A 167 0.06 10.35 -9.62
C CYS A 167 -1.44 10.63 -9.75
N ALA A 168 -2.20 9.78 -10.44
CA ALA A 168 -3.65 9.97 -10.59
C ALA A 168 -4.40 10.06 -9.25
N ASN A 169 -3.89 9.40 -8.19
CA ASN A 169 -4.43 9.50 -6.83
C ASN A 169 -3.64 10.45 -5.90
N GLY A 170 -2.66 11.19 -6.43
CA GLY A 170 -1.84 12.13 -5.65
C GLY A 170 -2.64 13.26 -5.00
N TYR A 171 -3.70 13.73 -5.66
CA TYR A 171 -4.58 14.78 -5.11
C TYR A 171 -5.19 14.38 -3.75
N ARG A 172 -5.49 13.09 -3.54
CA ARG A 172 -6.06 12.61 -2.26
C ARG A 172 -5.07 12.76 -1.11
N TRP A 173 -3.77 12.67 -1.38
CA TRP A 173 -2.74 12.92 -0.39
C TRP A 173 -2.70 14.40 -0.02
N TRP A 174 -2.70 15.30 -1.01
CA TRP A 174 -2.71 16.74 -0.79
C TRP A 174 -3.98 17.23 -0.07
N ASP A 175 -5.14 16.67 -0.42
CA ASP A 175 -6.39 16.95 0.30
C ASP A 175 -6.32 16.51 1.77
N ALA A 176 -5.78 15.32 2.04
CA ALA A 176 -5.58 14.83 3.40
C ALA A 176 -4.57 15.69 4.19
N TYR A 177 -3.46 16.08 3.54
CA TYR A 177 -2.45 16.95 4.12
C TYR A 177 -3.02 18.31 4.52
N ARG A 178 -3.73 18.99 3.62
CA ARG A 178 -4.36 20.30 3.91
C ARG A 178 -5.41 20.21 5.00
N HIS A 179 -6.22 19.15 5.01
CA HIS A 179 -7.17 18.93 6.10
C HIS A 179 -6.45 18.81 7.45
N ALA A 180 -5.37 18.04 7.51
CA ALA A 180 -4.57 17.89 8.73
C ALA A 180 -3.87 19.20 9.14
N GLU A 181 -3.33 19.95 8.17
CA GLU A 181 -2.70 21.26 8.39
C GLU A 181 -3.72 22.28 8.94
N GLY A 182 -4.92 22.37 8.35
CA GLY A 182 -5.99 23.22 8.85
C GLY A 182 -6.40 22.89 10.28
N LEU A 183 -6.47 21.59 10.63
CA LEU A 183 -6.73 21.15 12.00
C LEU A 183 -5.59 21.47 12.97
N TYR A 184 -4.35 21.52 12.50
CA TYR A 184 -3.19 21.87 13.31
C TYR A 184 -3.15 23.39 13.56
N LEU A 185 -3.25 24.19 12.49
CA LEU A 185 -3.21 25.65 12.58
C LEU A 185 -4.41 26.24 13.32
N GLY A 186 -5.61 25.68 13.10
CA GLY A 186 -6.81 26.08 13.86
C GLY A 186 -6.66 25.82 15.36
N ARG A 187 -6.01 24.72 15.75
CA ARG A 187 -5.73 24.42 17.16
C ARG A 187 -4.66 25.30 17.78
N VAL A 188 -3.71 25.81 17.01
CA VAL A 188 -2.67 26.72 17.51
C VAL A 188 -3.21 28.13 17.78
N GLN A 189 -4.30 28.55 17.14
CA GLN A 189 -4.95 29.84 17.42
C GLN A 189 -5.78 29.85 18.72
N ASP A 190 -6.10 28.68 19.27
CA ASP A 190 -6.88 28.52 20.50
C ASP A 190 -6.00 28.40 21.78
N TYR A 191 -4.67 28.58 21.67
CA TYR A 191 -3.71 28.62 22.79
C TYR A 191 -2.99 29.97 22.87
#